data_AF-A0A7R9IJ57-F1
#
_entry.id   AF-A0A7R9IJ57-F1
#
_cell.length_a   1.000
_cell.length_b   1.000
_cell.length_c   1.000
_cell.angle_alpha   90.00
_cell.angle_beta   90.00
_cell.angle_gamma   90.00
#
_symmetry.space_group_name_H-M   'P 1'
#
loop_
_entity.id
_entity.type
_entity.pdbx_description
1 polymer ?
#
loop_
_entity_poly.entity_id
_entity_poly.type
_entity_poly.pdbx_seq_one_letter_code
_entity_poly.pdbx_strand_id
1 'polypeptide(L)'
;MKRGVQGKAYGIQNELEHQEACLSADHRSDDCSSSIASSVPASFVYDSDVLYGELKRRGLNPGPITHTTKKVYLRKLYHLQKHDTVAPTIVNTTRDLDKLLEHLMSRIVKCDVMNSANTSKKWLAVDLKKQSNMKSLPTVDIEFAASTALKGIKDIKILQFRGDCKKFLVDFCNKLLHKCPLSYKIVKGASCLSPAVMINPSVRTYRITSTLEVLLDKKQLSSVQADVVKRDYLDFVSKQDVIDYLKQFTSSGD
;
A
#
# COMPACT_ATOMS: atom_id res chain seq x y z
N MET A 1 -17.49 -54.95 -54.16
CA MET A 1 -18.56 -55.14 -53.14
C MET A 1 -18.42 -53.98 -52.13
N LYS A 2 -19.37 -53.05 -51.94
CA LYS A 2 -20.66 -53.15 -51.18
C LYS A 2 -20.44 -53.81 -49.80
N ARG A 3 -20.74 -53.26 -48.60
CA ARG A 3 -21.62 -52.16 -48.06
C ARG A 3 -20.92 -51.49 -46.84
N GLY A 4 -21.36 -50.38 -46.21
CA GLY A 4 -22.44 -49.42 -46.57
C GLY A 4 -23.38 -48.91 -45.44
N VAL A 5 -22.90 -48.49 -44.26
CA VAL A 5 -23.71 -47.92 -43.12
C VAL A 5 -22.83 -46.86 -42.39
N GLN A 6 -23.12 -45.57 -42.19
CA GLN A 6 -24.27 -44.75 -41.70
C GLN A 6 -24.34 -44.49 -40.16
N GLY A 7 -24.28 -43.20 -39.78
CA GLY A 7 -24.90 -42.59 -38.58
C GLY A 7 -24.12 -42.69 -37.25
N LYS A 8 -23.94 -41.64 -36.43
CA LYS A 8 -24.73 -40.41 -36.22
C LYS A 8 -23.85 -39.29 -35.61
N ALA A 9 -24.19 -38.03 -35.88
CA ALA A 9 -23.75 -36.88 -35.10
C ALA A 9 -24.86 -36.48 -34.12
N TYR A 10 -24.53 -36.23 -32.83
CA TYR A 10 -25.38 -35.55 -31.84
C TYR A 10 -24.53 -35.06 -30.65
N GLY A 11 -24.80 -33.84 -30.17
CA GLY A 11 -24.06 -33.16 -29.11
C GLY A 11 -22.81 -32.42 -29.63
N ILE A 12 -22.58 -31.13 -29.39
CA ILE A 12 -23.20 -30.21 -28.42
C ILE A 12 -23.61 -28.91 -29.15
N GLN A 13 -24.91 -28.65 -29.25
CA GLN A 13 -25.48 -27.33 -29.56
C GLN A 13 -26.38 -26.94 -28.39
N ASN A 14 -25.87 -26.10 -27.50
CA ASN A 14 -26.59 -25.24 -26.55
C ASN A 14 -25.56 -24.64 -25.58
N GLU A 15 -25.19 -23.37 -25.78
CA GLU A 15 -24.65 -22.38 -24.80
C GLU A 15 -24.02 -21.16 -25.51
N LEU A 16 -24.68 -20.63 -26.55
CA LEU A 16 -24.16 -19.51 -27.35
C LEU A 16 -25.15 -18.36 -27.62
N GLU A 17 -26.30 -18.32 -26.92
CA GLU A 17 -27.36 -17.32 -27.13
C GLU A 17 -27.68 -16.47 -25.87
N HIS A 18 -26.70 -16.23 -24.98
CA HIS A 18 -26.91 -15.40 -23.78
C HIS A 18 -25.79 -14.39 -23.48
N GLN A 19 -25.22 -13.76 -24.52
CA GLN A 19 -24.34 -12.58 -24.30
C GLN A 19 -24.25 -11.52 -25.42
N GLU A 20 -25.08 -11.56 -26.47
CA GLU A 20 -25.18 -10.47 -27.46
C GLU A 20 -26.54 -9.75 -27.42
N ALA A 21 -26.71 -8.88 -26.42
CA ALA A 21 -27.78 -7.86 -26.41
C ALA A 21 -27.42 -6.70 -25.46
N CYS A 22 -26.66 -5.71 -25.96
CA CYS A 22 -26.66 -4.28 -25.54
C CYS A 22 -25.43 -3.52 -26.11
N LEU A 23 -25.37 -3.30 -27.43
CA LEU A 23 -24.46 -2.30 -28.04
C LEU A 23 -25.09 -1.66 -29.29
N SER A 24 -25.74 -0.50 -29.13
CA SER A 24 -26.05 0.42 -30.24
C SER A 24 -26.49 1.81 -29.74
N ALA A 25 -26.07 2.86 -30.49
CA ALA A 25 -26.29 4.31 -30.30
C ALA A 25 -25.62 4.94 -29.04
N ASP A 26 -24.51 5.68 -29.15
CA ASP A 26 -24.34 7.06 -29.70
C ASP A 26 -25.06 8.14 -28.84
N HIS A 27 -24.41 9.19 -28.32
CA HIS A 27 -23.56 10.13 -29.07
C HIS A 27 -22.59 10.95 -28.17
N ARG A 28 -21.80 11.85 -28.78
CA ARG A 28 -20.69 12.62 -28.18
C ARG A 28 -21.10 13.77 -27.26
N SER A 29 -20.27 14.03 -26.24
CA SER A 29 -19.93 15.40 -25.79
C SER A 29 -18.65 15.38 -24.95
N ASP A 30 -17.61 16.10 -25.38
CA ASP A 30 -16.47 16.44 -24.52
C ASP A 30 -16.93 17.38 -23.40
N ASP A 31 -16.59 17.11 -22.13
CA ASP A 31 -16.18 18.20 -21.25
C ASP A 31 -15.47 17.80 -19.94
N CYS A 32 -14.78 18.81 -19.42
CA CYS A 32 -13.82 18.89 -18.34
C CYS A 32 -14.22 18.35 -16.93
N SER A 33 -13.24 17.71 -16.27
CA SER A 33 -12.97 17.73 -14.81
C SER A 33 -14.04 17.38 -13.75
N SER A 34 -13.81 16.23 -13.11
CA SER A 34 -13.88 15.98 -11.65
C SER A 34 -15.24 15.83 -10.94
N SER A 35 -15.19 15.10 -9.81
CA SER A 35 -16.20 15.06 -8.73
C SER A 35 -17.35 14.04 -8.81
N ILE A 36 -17.05 12.74 -8.66
CA ILE A 36 -18.04 11.76 -8.18
C ILE A 36 -18.01 11.67 -6.65
N ALA A 37 -18.90 12.46 -6.04
CA ALA A 37 -19.53 12.34 -4.72
C ALA A 37 -18.84 11.51 -3.60
N SER A 38 -18.23 12.20 -2.63
CA SER A 38 -18.28 11.78 -1.22
C SER A 38 -19.39 12.55 -0.49
N SER A 39 -20.62 12.03 -0.59
CA SER A 39 -21.78 12.60 0.09
C SER A 39 -21.74 12.27 1.59
N VAL A 40 -21.85 13.29 2.43
CA VAL A 40 -22.08 13.12 3.87
C VAL A 40 -23.50 12.56 4.06
N PRO A 41 -23.72 11.51 4.88
CA PRO A 41 -25.05 10.96 5.14
C PRO A 41 -26.01 12.03 5.69
N ALA A 42 -27.28 11.99 5.32
CA ALA A 42 -28.28 12.96 5.77
C ALA A 42 -28.52 12.93 7.30
N SER A 43 -28.21 11.80 7.95
CA SER A 43 -28.22 11.64 9.42
C SER A 43 -27.03 12.27 10.13
N PHE A 44 -25.99 12.71 9.41
CA PHE A 44 -24.77 13.27 9.99
C PHE A 44 -24.91 14.78 10.25
N VAL A 45 -25.81 15.11 11.17
CA VAL A 45 -26.15 16.50 11.54
C VAL A 45 -25.45 16.86 12.84
N TYR A 46 -24.67 17.93 12.81
CA TYR A 46 -24.11 18.58 14.00
C TYR A 46 -24.61 20.02 14.08
N ASP A 47 -24.83 20.50 15.29
CA ASP A 47 -24.92 21.95 15.49
C ASP A 47 -23.56 22.63 15.33
N SER A 48 -23.54 23.93 15.03
CA SER A 48 -22.33 24.68 14.68
C SER A 48 -21.30 24.69 15.80
N ASP A 49 -21.74 24.85 17.06
CA ASP A 49 -20.85 24.87 18.23
C ASP A 49 -20.30 23.48 18.56
N VAL A 50 -21.14 22.44 18.42
CA VAL A 50 -20.72 21.04 18.59
C VAL A 50 -19.72 20.65 17.50
N LEU A 51 -19.95 21.03 16.24
CA LEU A 51 -19.03 20.82 15.13
C LEU A 51 -17.69 21.54 15.34
N TYR A 52 -17.71 22.76 15.87
CA TYR A 52 -16.51 23.51 16.24
C TYR A 52 -15.73 22.77 17.34
N GLY A 53 -16.42 22.32 18.40
CA GLY A 53 -15.84 21.54 19.50
C GLY A 53 -15.21 20.23 19.05
N GLU A 54 -15.90 19.45 18.21
CA GLU A 54 -15.40 18.20 17.62
C GLU A 54 -14.11 18.42 16.82
N LEU A 55 -14.12 19.39 15.90
CA LEU A 55 -12.95 19.71 15.07
C LEU A 55 -11.77 20.17 15.93
N LYS A 56 -12.02 20.99 16.95
CA LYS A 56 -10.98 21.48 17.89
C LYS A 56 -10.40 20.36 18.75
N ARG A 57 -11.24 19.43 19.25
CA ARG A 57 -10.77 18.25 20.00
C ARG A 57 -9.88 17.34 19.14
N ARG A 58 -10.09 17.35 17.82
CA ARG A 58 -9.33 16.61 16.81
C ARG A 58 -8.12 17.39 16.26
N GLY A 59 -7.70 18.47 16.92
CA GLY A 59 -6.49 19.23 16.59
C GLY A 59 -6.62 20.15 15.37
N LEU A 60 -7.83 20.37 14.85
CA LEU A 60 -8.07 21.38 13.81
C LEU A 60 -8.49 22.71 14.43
N ASN A 61 -7.99 23.81 13.88
CA ASN A 61 -8.45 25.16 14.20
C ASN A 61 -9.38 25.67 13.09
N PRO A 62 -10.69 25.33 13.09
CA PRO A 62 -11.63 25.93 12.16
C PRO A 62 -11.82 27.43 12.44
N GLY A 63 -12.11 28.20 11.39
CA GLY A 63 -12.65 29.54 11.55
C GLY A 63 -14.14 29.53 11.93
N PRO A 64 -14.81 30.69 11.94
CA PRO A 64 -16.24 30.77 12.24
C PRO A 64 -17.08 29.81 11.38
N ILE A 65 -17.91 28.99 12.03
CA ILE A 65 -18.81 28.05 11.36
C ILE A 65 -20.14 28.75 11.06
N THR A 66 -20.28 29.21 9.82
CA THR A 66 -21.49 29.83 9.28
C THR A 66 -22.27 28.81 8.45
N HIS A 67 -23.51 29.12 8.08
CA HIS A 67 -24.35 28.24 7.26
C HIS A 67 -23.65 27.78 5.96
N THR A 68 -22.84 28.64 5.34
CA THR A 68 -22.10 28.32 4.11
C THR A 68 -20.90 27.41 4.35
N THR A 69 -20.15 27.59 5.45
CA THR A 69 -18.96 26.78 5.77
C THR A 69 -19.28 25.46 6.48
N LYS A 70 -20.43 25.37 7.16
CA LYS A 70 -20.89 24.19 7.92
C LYS A 70 -20.83 22.89 7.12
N LYS A 71 -21.28 22.89 5.85
CA LYS A 71 -21.24 21.69 4.98
C LYS A 71 -19.81 21.23 4.62
N VAL A 72 -18.85 22.15 4.54
CA VAL A 72 -17.43 21.83 4.31
C VAL A 72 -16.81 21.24 5.59
N TYR A 73 -17.11 21.83 6.74
CA TYR A 73 -16.64 21.33 8.04
C TYR A 73 -17.26 19.97 8.42
N LEU A 74 -18.54 19.73 8.12
CA LEU A 74 -19.19 18.43 8.25
C LEU A 74 -18.52 17.36 7.39
N ARG A 75 -18.23 17.65 6.10
CA ARG A 75 -17.45 16.76 5.23
C ARG A 75 -16.08 16.43 5.83
N LYS A 76 -15.38 17.44 6.37
CA LYS A 76 -14.06 17.26 6.97
C LYS A 76 -14.13 16.40 8.23
N LEU A 77 -15.10 16.64 9.11
CA LEU A 77 -15.32 15.81 10.31
C LEU A 77 -15.72 14.37 9.95
N TYR A 78 -16.61 14.19 8.97
CA TYR A 78 -17.03 12.87 8.50
C TYR A 78 -15.85 12.06 7.93
N HIS A 79 -15.01 12.68 7.10
CA HIS A 79 -13.79 12.04 6.60
C HIS A 79 -12.81 11.71 7.73
N LEU A 80 -12.61 12.61 8.71
CA LEU A 80 -11.81 12.28 9.89
C LEU A 80 -12.38 11.08 10.64
N GLN A 81 -13.65 11.09 11.01
CA GLN A 81 -14.28 9.96 11.72
C GLN A 81 -14.24 8.64 10.92
N LYS A 82 -14.31 8.69 9.59
CA LYS A 82 -14.16 7.53 8.71
C LYS A 82 -12.72 6.99 8.65
N HIS A 83 -11.72 7.84 8.88
CA HIS A 83 -10.30 7.49 8.82
C HIS A 83 -9.61 7.39 10.19
N ASP A 84 -10.25 7.84 11.27
CA ASP A 84 -9.83 7.68 12.67
C ASP A 84 -9.73 6.20 13.09
N THR A 85 -10.53 5.32 12.47
CA THR A 85 -10.52 3.88 12.74
C THR A 85 -9.33 3.15 12.10
N VAL A 86 -8.41 3.87 11.44
CA VAL A 86 -7.19 3.30 10.87
C VAL A 86 -6.12 3.20 11.96
N ALA A 87 -5.82 1.96 12.37
CA ALA A 87 -4.68 1.60 13.22
C ALA A 87 -3.41 2.41 12.83
N PRO A 88 -2.61 2.89 13.80
CA PRO A 88 -1.71 4.03 13.66
C PRO A 88 -0.93 4.01 12.34
N THR A 89 -1.36 4.85 11.39
CA THR A 89 -1.10 4.66 9.95
C THR A 89 0.38 4.51 9.63
N ILE A 90 1.25 5.24 10.34
CA ILE A 90 2.72 5.19 10.23
C ILE A 90 3.25 3.76 10.42
N VAL A 91 2.67 2.98 11.34
CA VAL A 91 3.12 1.63 11.71
C VAL A 91 2.81 0.60 10.62
N ASN A 92 1.65 0.71 9.98
CA ASN A 92 1.29 -0.18 8.87
C ASN A 92 2.00 0.22 7.57
N THR A 93 2.16 1.53 7.30
CA THR A 93 2.80 2.01 6.07
C THR A 93 4.23 1.51 5.87
N THR A 94 4.97 1.11 6.92
CA THR A 94 6.29 0.49 6.73
C THR A 94 6.19 -0.89 6.06
N ARG A 95 5.25 -1.74 6.49
CA ARG A 95 5.05 -3.07 5.92
C ARG A 95 4.55 -2.98 4.47
N ASP A 96 3.64 -2.05 4.21
CA ASP A 96 3.07 -1.87 2.87
C ASP A 96 4.13 -1.33 1.90
N LEU A 97 5.00 -0.43 2.36
CA LEU A 97 6.11 0.11 1.58
C LEU A 97 7.25 -0.91 1.39
N ASP A 98 7.50 -1.78 2.38
CA ASP A 98 8.42 -2.92 2.24
C ASP A 98 7.93 -3.86 1.13
N LYS A 99 6.65 -4.28 1.16
CA LYS A 99 6.03 -5.13 0.14
C LYS A 99 5.98 -4.46 -1.25
N LEU A 100 5.66 -3.17 -1.32
CA LEU A 100 5.66 -2.43 -2.59
C LEU A 100 7.06 -2.38 -3.20
N LEU A 101 8.10 -2.14 -2.39
CA LEU A 101 9.48 -2.11 -2.86
C LEU A 101 9.93 -3.50 -3.35
N GLU A 102 9.59 -4.55 -2.61
CA GLU A 102 9.85 -5.95 -2.99
C GLU A 102 9.22 -6.29 -4.34
N HIS A 103 7.92 -6.00 -4.52
CA HIS A 103 7.17 -6.30 -5.74
C HIS A 103 7.71 -5.53 -6.95
N LEU A 104 8.06 -4.25 -6.78
CA LEU A 104 8.63 -3.45 -7.86
C LEU A 104 10.04 -3.94 -8.26
N MET A 105 10.87 -4.29 -7.29
CA MET A 105 12.24 -4.75 -7.55
C MET A 105 12.28 -6.17 -8.10
N SER A 106 11.45 -7.09 -7.61
CA SER A 106 11.42 -8.49 -8.06
C SER A 106 11.10 -8.63 -9.55
N ARG A 107 10.40 -7.66 -10.15
CA ARG A 107 10.09 -7.62 -11.59
C ARG A 107 11.32 -7.39 -12.49
N ILE A 108 12.37 -6.74 -11.98
CA ILE A 108 13.56 -6.33 -12.76
C ILE A 108 14.91 -6.81 -12.20
N VAL A 109 15.00 -7.14 -10.92
CA VAL A 109 16.18 -7.70 -10.23
C VAL A 109 16.08 -9.21 -10.24
N LYS A 110 17.22 -9.92 -10.35
CA LYS A 110 17.24 -11.39 -10.35
C LYS A 110 16.88 -11.97 -8.97
N CYS A 111 16.32 -13.18 -8.96
CA CYS A 111 15.84 -13.82 -7.74
C CYS A 111 16.97 -14.16 -6.74
N ASP A 112 18.15 -14.55 -7.20
CA ASP A 112 19.35 -14.77 -6.36
C ASP A 112 19.76 -13.50 -5.61
N VAL A 113 19.72 -12.34 -6.28
CA VAL A 113 20.00 -11.04 -5.66
C VAL A 113 18.89 -10.63 -4.70
N MET A 114 17.61 -10.80 -5.07
CA MET A 114 16.48 -10.51 -4.19
C MET A 114 16.50 -11.37 -2.92
N ASN A 115 16.79 -12.67 -3.04
CA ASN A 115 16.87 -13.61 -1.91
C ASN A 115 18.10 -13.35 -1.02
N SER A 116 19.22 -12.89 -1.58
CA SER A 116 20.39 -12.46 -0.80
C SER A 116 20.11 -11.15 -0.04
N ALA A 117 19.32 -10.28 -0.64
CA ALA A 117 18.93 -8.99 -0.08
C ALA A 117 17.83 -9.11 0.99
N ASN A 118 16.77 -9.90 0.78
CA ASN A 118 15.71 -10.32 1.73
C ASN A 118 15.15 -9.33 2.79
N THR A 119 15.45 -8.04 2.67
CA THR A 119 15.10 -6.97 3.62
C THR A 119 15.22 -5.64 2.92
N SER A 120 14.36 -4.69 3.27
CA SER A 120 14.37 -3.36 2.66
C SER A 120 15.69 -2.61 2.85
N LYS A 121 16.39 -2.78 3.98
CA LYS A 121 17.72 -2.16 4.19
C LYS A 121 18.73 -2.59 3.12
N LYS A 122 18.74 -3.87 2.75
CA LYS A 122 19.64 -4.40 1.72
C LYS A 122 19.12 -4.13 0.31
N TRP A 123 17.79 -4.16 0.07
CA TRP A 123 17.20 -3.73 -1.21
C TRP A 123 17.53 -2.26 -1.54
N LEU A 124 17.47 -1.36 -0.54
CA LEU A 124 17.92 0.03 -0.66
C LEU A 124 19.41 0.18 -1.07
N ALA A 125 20.22 -0.88 -0.95
CA ALA A 125 21.63 -0.91 -1.30
C ALA A 125 21.94 -1.69 -2.60
N VAL A 126 20.93 -2.24 -3.29
CA VAL A 126 21.12 -2.92 -4.59
C VAL A 126 21.39 -1.88 -5.67
N ASP A 127 22.55 -1.96 -6.31
CA ASP A 127 22.83 -1.15 -7.50
C ASP A 127 22.03 -1.65 -8.70
N LEU A 128 21.04 -0.85 -9.12
CA LEU A 128 20.18 -1.09 -10.28
C LEU A 128 20.84 -0.74 -11.63
N LYS A 129 22.02 -0.10 -11.62
CA LYS A 129 22.82 0.14 -12.83
C LYS A 129 23.67 -1.08 -13.22
N LYS A 130 24.04 -1.90 -12.24
CA LYS A 130 24.87 -3.10 -12.43
C LYS A 130 24.07 -4.23 -13.08
N GLN A 131 24.23 -4.43 -14.40
CA GLN A 131 23.48 -5.43 -15.15
C GLN A 131 23.62 -6.88 -14.63
N SER A 132 24.69 -7.23 -13.90
CA SER A 132 24.80 -8.54 -13.24
C SER A 132 23.66 -8.83 -12.26
N ASN A 133 23.07 -7.78 -11.67
CA ASN A 133 21.99 -7.87 -10.71
C ASN A 133 20.60 -7.99 -11.37
N MET A 134 20.54 -7.70 -12.67
CA MET A 134 19.28 -7.44 -13.37
C MET A 134 18.81 -8.66 -14.17
N LYS A 135 17.50 -8.84 -14.26
CA LYS A 135 16.88 -9.83 -15.14
C LYS A 135 17.22 -9.54 -16.62
N SER A 136 17.33 -10.62 -17.40
CA SER A 136 17.43 -10.54 -18.87
C SER A 136 16.08 -10.09 -19.45
N LEU A 137 16.06 -9.45 -20.62
CA LEU A 137 14.80 -8.95 -21.21
C LEU A 137 13.70 -10.03 -21.35
N PRO A 138 13.99 -11.31 -21.67
CA PRO A 138 12.97 -12.37 -21.69
C PRO A 138 12.40 -12.75 -20.30
N THR A 139 13.04 -12.36 -19.20
CA THR A 139 12.64 -12.70 -17.83
C THR A 139 12.12 -11.52 -17.00
N VAL A 140 12.12 -10.30 -17.58
CA VAL A 140 11.46 -9.12 -16.99
C VAL A 140 9.97 -9.37 -16.88
N ASP A 141 9.42 -9.12 -15.69
CA ASP A 141 8.01 -9.35 -15.41
C ASP A 141 7.15 -8.11 -15.74
N ILE A 142 6.22 -8.31 -16.67
CA ILE A 142 5.24 -7.32 -17.13
C ILE A 142 3.83 -7.58 -16.57
N GLU A 143 3.68 -8.58 -15.71
CA GLU A 143 2.43 -9.07 -15.11
C GLU A 143 1.41 -9.63 -16.12
N PHE A 144 0.38 -10.29 -15.58
CA PHE A 144 -0.58 -11.09 -16.35
C PHE A 144 -1.36 -10.30 -17.41
N ALA A 145 -1.78 -9.07 -17.08
CA ALA A 145 -2.60 -8.25 -17.97
C ALA A 145 -1.83 -7.85 -19.24
N ALA A 146 -0.62 -7.29 -19.10
CA ALA A 146 0.21 -6.94 -20.26
C ALA A 146 0.70 -8.17 -21.02
N SER A 147 1.05 -9.26 -20.32
CA SER A 147 1.39 -10.54 -20.97
C SER A 147 0.24 -11.08 -21.83
N THR A 148 -1.01 -10.94 -21.36
CA THR A 148 -2.21 -11.34 -22.12
C THR A 148 -2.48 -10.42 -23.31
N ALA A 149 -2.33 -9.11 -23.14
CA ALA A 149 -2.52 -8.12 -24.21
C ALA A 149 -1.49 -8.23 -25.36
N LEU A 150 -0.33 -8.88 -25.12
CA LEU A 150 0.73 -9.08 -26.11
C LEU A 150 0.65 -10.42 -26.85
N LYS A 151 -0.38 -11.24 -26.61
CA LYS A 151 -0.59 -12.50 -27.36
C LYS A 151 -0.75 -12.20 -28.86
N GLY A 152 -0.02 -12.93 -29.70
CA GLY A 152 -0.03 -12.75 -31.16
C GLY A 152 0.85 -11.60 -31.69
N ILE A 153 1.51 -10.83 -30.81
CA ILE A 153 2.47 -9.80 -31.21
C ILE A 153 3.84 -10.44 -31.52
N LYS A 154 4.57 -9.90 -32.50
CA LYS A 154 5.93 -10.38 -32.84
C LYS A 154 6.90 -10.20 -31.67
N ASP A 155 7.68 -11.24 -31.35
CA ASP A 155 8.65 -11.28 -30.23
C ASP A 155 9.57 -10.06 -30.15
N ILE A 156 10.02 -9.52 -31.29
CA ILE A 156 10.86 -8.31 -31.35
C ILE A 156 10.17 -7.12 -30.65
N LYS A 157 8.87 -6.91 -30.88
CA LYS A 157 8.09 -5.85 -30.23
C LYS A 157 7.84 -6.16 -28.75
N ILE A 158 7.66 -7.43 -28.38
CA ILE A 158 7.51 -7.85 -26.98
C ILE A 158 8.81 -7.58 -26.20
N LEU A 159 9.97 -7.87 -26.80
CA LEU A 159 11.28 -7.59 -26.20
C LEU A 159 11.57 -6.08 -26.10
N GLN A 160 11.18 -5.29 -27.10
CA GLN A 160 11.24 -3.82 -27.03
C GLN A 160 10.39 -3.30 -25.85
N PHE A 161 9.11 -3.67 -25.79
CA PHE A 161 8.21 -3.29 -24.69
C PHE A 161 8.75 -3.70 -23.30
N ARG A 162 9.28 -4.93 -23.16
CA ARG A 162 9.94 -5.37 -21.92
C ARG A 162 11.19 -4.56 -21.58
N GLY A 163 11.94 -4.10 -22.60
CA GLY A 163 13.04 -3.16 -22.45
C GLY A 163 12.59 -1.81 -21.90
N ASP A 164 11.52 -1.25 -22.46
CA ASP A 164 10.92 0.01 -22.01
C ASP A 164 10.37 -0.09 -20.58
N CYS A 165 9.64 -1.17 -20.26
CA CYS A 165 9.19 -1.47 -18.90
C CYS A 165 10.37 -1.61 -17.93
N LYS A 166 11.45 -2.33 -18.30
CA LYS A 166 12.65 -2.46 -17.47
C LYS A 166 13.29 -1.10 -17.21
N LYS A 167 13.43 -0.26 -18.25
CA LYS A 167 13.99 1.09 -18.14
C LYS A 167 13.14 1.97 -17.22
N PHE A 168 11.83 2.03 -17.44
CA PHE A 168 10.89 2.76 -16.59
C PHE A 168 10.97 2.32 -15.14
N LEU A 169 10.92 1.00 -14.86
CA LEU A 169 10.98 0.48 -13.50
C LEU A 169 12.35 0.76 -12.83
N VAL A 170 13.46 0.72 -13.57
CA VAL A 170 14.77 1.13 -13.05
C VAL A 170 14.78 2.62 -12.66
N ASP A 171 14.30 3.50 -13.54
CA ASP A 171 14.26 4.94 -13.27
C ASP A 171 13.27 5.29 -12.14
N PHE A 172 12.14 4.59 -12.07
CA PHE A 172 11.14 4.72 -11.00
C PHE A 172 11.70 4.25 -9.66
N CYS A 173 12.27 3.04 -9.61
CA CYS A 173 12.90 2.51 -8.40
C CYS A 173 14.05 3.42 -7.95
N ASN A 174 14.95 3.88 -8.83
CA ASN A 174 16.01 4.82 -8.45
C ASN A 174 15.46 6.11 -7.79
N LYS A 175 14.37 6.68 -8.31
CA LYS A 175 13.70 7.85 -7.72
C LYS A 175 13.02 7.52 -6.38
N LEU A 176 12.35 6.37 -6.29
CA LEU A 176 11.67 5.89 -5.10
C LEU A 176 12.67 5.62 -3.97
N LEU A 177 13.76 4.92 -4.26
CA LEU A 177 14.87 4.60 -3.35
C LEU A 177 15.48 5.87 -2.75
N HIS A 178 15.75 6.89 -3.57
CA HIS A 178 16.35 8.16 -3.11
C HIS A 178 15.49 8.91 -2.08
N LYS A 179 14.16 8.81 -2.14
CA LYS A 179 13.25 9.49 -1.21
C LYS A 179 12.45 8.52 -0.33
N CYS A 180 12.85 7.25 -0.28
CA CYS A 180 12.06 6.20 0.35
C CYS A 180 11.90 6.49 1.85
N PRO A 181 10.66 6.54 2.39
CA PRO A 181 10.44 6.67 3.83
C PRO A 181 11.21 5.62 4.66
N LEU A 182 11.39 4.41 4.13
CA LEU A 182 12.21 3.35 4.74
C LEU A 182 13.71 3.66 4.83
N SER A 183 14.19 4.80 4.33
CA SER A 183 15.55 5.27 4.63
C SER A 183 15.63 5.87 6.04
N TYR A 184 14.60 6.59 6.48
CA TYR A 184 14.62 7.41 7.69
C TYR A 184 14.59 6.60 8.99
N LYS A 185 15.40 7.05 9.96
CA LYS A 185 15.52 6.43 11.30
C LYS A 185 14.19 6.42 12.06
N ILE A 186 13.40 7.49 11.99
CA ILE A 186 12.08 7.56 12.67
C ILE A 186 11.08 6.57 12.10
N VAL A 187 11.03 6.39 10.78
CA VAL A 187 10.12 5.43 10.12
C VAL A 187 10.47 4.00 10.53
N LYS A 188 11.78 3.67 10.59
CA LYS A 188 12.24 2.38 11.14
C LYS A 188 11.96 2.24 12.63
N GLY A 189 12.21 3.28 13.42
CA GLY A 189 12.00 3.27 14.87
C GLY A 189 10.53 3.05 15.22
N ALA A 190 9.63 3.82 14.60
CA ALA A 190 8.19 3.84 14.87
C ALA A 190 7.51 2.48 14.64
N SER A 191 8.14 1.55 13.91
CA SER A 191 7.72 0.15 13.87
C SER A 191 7.77 -0.53 15.25
N CYS A 192 8.32 0.10 16.31
CA CYS A 192 8.17 -0.33 17.70
C CYS A 192 6.71 -0.41 18.16
N LEU A 193 5.78 0.26 17.48
CA LEU A 193 4.34 0.17 17.77
C LEU A 193 3.65 -0.93 16.94
N SER A 194 4.40 -1.72 16.16
CA SER A 194 3.87 -2.87 15.41
C SER A 194 3.78 -4.09 16.33
N PRO A 195 2.64 -4.81 16.42
CA PRO A 195 2.50 -6.00 17.25
C PRO A 195 3.61 -7.05 17.05
N ALA A 196 3.99 -7.31 15.80
CA ALA A 196 5.08 -8.24 15.45
C ALA A 196 6.45 -7.81 16.01
N VAL A 197 6.68 -6.51 16.15
CA VAL A 197 7.91 -5.96 16.73
C VAL A 197 7.81 -5.91 18.26
N MET A 198 6.66 -5.53 18.81
CA MET A 198 6.41 -5.44 20.27
C MET A 198 6.60 -6.78 20.98
N ILE A 199 6.09 -7.86 20.37
CA ILE A 199 6.23 -9.22 20.90
C ILE A 199 7.70 -9.70 20.85
N ASN A 200 8.46 -9.31 19.82
CA ASN A 200 9.81 -9.83 19.57
C ASN A 200 10.88 -9.13 20.46
N PRO A 201 11.42 -9.81 21.50
CA PRO A 201 12.32 -9.16 22.46
C PRO A 201 13.64 -8.72 21.83
N SER A 202 14.11 -9.44 20.81
CA SER A 202 15.38 -9.21 20.12
C SER A 202 15.42 -7.91 19.31
N VAL A 203 14.26 -7.33 18.97
CA VAL A 203 14.17 -6.09 18.18
C VAL A 203 13.43 -4.94 18.86
N ARG A 204 12.48 -5.21 19.76
CA ARG A 204 11.61 -4.17 20.36
C ARG A 204 12.39 -3.04 21.03
N THR A 205 13.39 -3.39 21.83
CA THR A 205 14.21 -2.45 22.61
C THR A 205 15.04 -1.52 21.70
N TYR A 206 15.58 -2.06 20.61
CA TYR A 206 16.32 -1.28 19.62
C TYR A 206 15.40 -0.31 18.85
N ARG A 207 14.20 -0.76 18.49
CA ARG A 207 13.22 0.04 17.73
C ARG A 207 12.69 1.21 18.56
N ILE A 208 12.24 0.98 19.79
CA ILE A 208 11.79 2.08 20.67
C ILE A 208 12.93 3.07 20.97
N THR A 209 14.15 2.58 21.22
CA THR A 209 15.32 3.46 21.44
C THR A 209 15.61 4.31 20.19
N SER A 210 15.57 3.73 18.98
CA SER A 210 15.75 4.46 17.72
C SER A 210 14.70 5.56 17.49
N THR A 211 13.45 5.35 17.94
CA THR A 211 12.39 6.37 17.92
C THR A 211 12.71 7.52 18.87
N LEU A 212 13.02 7.20 20.12
CA LEU A 212 13.27 8.17 21.18
C LEU A 212 14.49 9.05 20.88
N GLU A 213 15.55 8.48 20.33
CA GLU A 213 16.72 9.23 19.85
C GLU A 213 16.33 10.32 18.84
N VAL A 214 15.49 10.01 17.85
CA VAL A 214 15.06 11.02 16.86
C VAL A 214 14.14 12.08 17.48
N LEU A 215 13.28 11.70 18.43
CA LEU A 215 12.41 12.66 19.13
C LEU A 215 13.22 13.61 20.05
N LEU A 216 14.28 13.09 20.68
CA LEU A 216 15.25 13.87 21.45
C LEU A 216 16.03 14.84 20.56
N ASP A 217 16.58 14.37 19.42
CA ASP A 217 17.27 15.19 18.42
C ASP A 217 16.38 16.34 17.89
N LYS A 218 15.06 16.10 17.82
CA LYS A 218 14.05 17.09 17.39
C LYS A 218 13.43 17.89 18.54
N LYS A 219 13.98 17.79 19.75
CA LYS A 219 13.51 18.48 20.96
C LYS A 219 12.01 18.30 21.24
N GLN A 220 11.44 17.18 20.82
CA GLN A 220 10.04 16.81 21.07
C GLN A 220 9.85 16.21 22.47
N LEU A 221 10.93 15.75 23.09
CA LEU A 221 10.98 15.25 24.46
C LEU A 221 12.37 15.47 25.07
N SER A 222 12.46 15.47 26.38
CA SER A 222 13.71 15.50 27.15
C SER A 222 14.27 14.08 27.38
N SER A 223 15.54 13.97 27.77
CA SER A 223 16.17 12.69 28.13
C SER A 223 15.41 11.95 29.25
N VAL A 224 14.99 12.68 30.29
CA VAL A 224 14.21 12.11 31.40
C VAL A 224 12.88 11.54 30.91
N GLN A 225 12.19 12.23 29.99
CA GLN A 225 10.97 11.72 29.37
C GLN A 225 11.25 10.50 28.47
N ALA A 226 12.39 10.44 27.78
CA ALA A 226 12.79 9.27 27.00
C ALA A 226 12.95 8.02 27.88
N ASP A 227 13.62 8.15 29.04
CA ASP A 227 13.85 7.04 29.96
C ASP A 227 12.56 6.54 30.62
N VAL A 228 11.62 7.45 30.92
CA VAL A 228 10.27 7.08 31.38
C VAL A 228 9.51 6.33 30.28
N VAL A 229 9.38 6.90 29.07
CA VAL A 229 8.67 6.24 27.96
C VAL A 229 9.27 4.89 27.60
N LYS A 230 10.61 4.76 27.59
CA LYS A 230 11.29 3.49 27.33
C LYS A 230 10.96 2.43 28.39
N ARG A 231 10.96 2.81 29.67
CA ARG A 231 10.64 1.92 30.79
C ARG A 231 9.18 1.47 30.72
N ASP A 232 8.25 2.42 30.60
CA ASP A 232 6.81 2.16 30.61
C ASP A 232 6.39 1.32 29.39
N TYR A 233 6.97 1.59 28.22
CA TYR A 233 6.80 0.75 27.03
C TYR A 233 7.29 -0.68 27.26
N LEU A 234 8.49 -0.87 27.84
CA LEU A 234 9.07 -2.20 28.07
C LEU A 234 8.32 -2.99 29.15
N ASP A 235 7.85 -2.32 30.21
CA ASP A 235 6.95 -2.88 31.22
C ASP A 235 5.64 -3.35 30.57
N PHE A 236 4.98 -2.48 29.80
CA PHE A 236 3.74 -2.79 29.11
C PHE A 236 3.85 -4.02 28.20
N VAL A 237 4.87 -4.10 27.33
CA VAL A 237 5.08 -5.25 26.43
C VAL A 237 5.72 -6.47 27.11
N SER A 238 5.94 -6.45 28.42
CA SER A 238 6.35 -7.63 29.20
C SER A 238 5.16 -8.41 29.77
N LYS A 239 3.96 -7.80 29.80
CA LYS A 239 2.76 -8.39 30.40
C LYS A 239 2.16 -9.44 29.46
N GLN A 240 1.80 -10.59 30.04
CA GLN A 240 1.43 -11.78 29.27
C GLN A 240 0.09 -11.61 28.52
N ASP A 241 -0.88 -10.97 29.15
CA ASP A 241 -2.16 -10.56 28.56
C ASP A 241 -1.97 -9.62 27.36
N VAL A 242 -1.06 -8.64 27.47
CA VAL A 242 -0.69 -7.75 26.37
C VAL A 242 -0.05 -8.54 25.22
N ILE A 243 0.88 -9.46 25.51
CA ILE A 243 1.51 -10.32 24.50
C ILE A 243 0.46 -11.18 23.79
N ASP A 244 -0.47 -11.80 24.52
CA ASP A 244 -1.49 -12.68 23.96
C ASP A 244 -2.56 -11.93 23.16
N TYR A 245 -2.87 -10.69 23.54
CA TYR A 245 -3.68 -9.79 22.72
C TYR A 245 -2.95 -9.40 21.42
N LEU A 246 -1.67 -9.01 21.49
CA LEU A 246 -0.89 -8.59 20.32
C LEU A 246 -0.73 -9.71 19.29
N LYS A 247 -0.67 -10.99 19.70
CA LYS A 247 -0.59 -12.16 18.79
C LYS A 247 -1.77 -12.23 17.80
N GLN A 248 -2.94 -11.71 18.19
CA GLN A 248 -4.13 -11.70 17.32
C GLN A 248 -3.90 -10.89 16.04
N PHE A 249 -3.00 -9.90 16.09
CA PHE A 249 -2.67 -9.01 14.97
C PHE A 249 -1.46 -9.49 14.15
N THR A 250 -0.75 -10.53 14.60
CA THR A 250 0.39 -11.10 13.85
C THR A 250 -0.01 -12.25 12.92
N SER A 251 -1.13 -12.92 13.20
CA SER A 251 -1.55 -14.14 12.49
C SER A 251 -2.39 -13.90 11.22
N SER A 252 -2.72 -12.65 10.89
CA SER A 252 -3.63 -12.29 9.79
C SER A 252 -2.89 -11.86 8.51
N GLY A 253 -1.77 -12.52 8.18
CA GLY A 253 -0.72 -11.86 7.39
C GLY A 253 0.12 -12.69 6.43
N ASP A 254 -0.25 -13.93 6.12
CA ASP A 254 0.26 -14.70 4.98
C ASP A 254 -0.76 -14.68 3.82
#